data_AF-A0A1V6AHQ9-F1
#
_entry.id   AF-A0A1V6AHQ9-F1
#
_cell.length_a   1.000
_cell.length_b   1.000
_cell.length_c   1.000
_cell.angle_alpha   90.00
_cell.angle_beta   90.00
_cell.angle_gamma   90.00
#
_symmetry.space_group_name_H-M   'P 1'
#
loop_
_entity.id
_entity.type
_entity.pdbx_description
1 polymer ?
#
loop_
_entity_poly.entity_id
_entity_poly.type
_entity_poly.pdbx_seq_one_letter_code
_entity_poly.pdbx_strand_id
1 'polypeptide(L)'
;MSKAGEKLFKMKEYLMKDEEFKAEYEKLKPRYDIISQIIEARADNNITQGELALRTGTQKSNISRFESGSYNPSLDFLIKIAHSKD
;
A
#
# COMPACT_ATOMS: atom_id res chain seq x y z
N MET A 1 17.39 15.09 -2.68
CA MET A 1 15.97 14.98 -3.11
C MET A 1 15.73 15.89 -4.30
N SER A 2 14.83 15.54 -5.23
CA SER A 2 14.45 16.44 -6.33
C SER A 2 13.65 17.64 -5.82
N LYS A 3 13.60 18.75 -6.58
CA LYS A 3 12.75 19.92 -6.26
C LYS A 3 11.27 19.53 -6.04
N ALA A 4 10.81 18.51 -6.76
CA ALA A 4 9.46 17.96 -6.60
C ALA A 4 9.27 17.23 -5.26
N GLY A 5 10.25 16.45 -4.82
CA GLY A 5 10.23 15.76 -3.53
C GLY A 5 10.23 16.74 -2.35
N GLU A 6 11.04 17.81 -2.42
CA GLU A 6 11.07 18.85 -1.39
C GLU A 6 9.72 19.58 -1.27
N LYS A 7 9.07 19.89 -2.40
CA LYS A 7 7.74 20.52 -2.42
C LYS A 7 6.68 19.62 -1.78
N LEU A 8 6.72 18.32 -2.05
CA LEU A 8 5.78 17.35 -1.46
C LEU A 8 5.93 17.24 0.06
N PHE A 9 7.18 17.19 0.54
CA PHE A 9 7.47 17.14 1.98
C PHE A 9 6.90 18.37 2.71
N LYS A 10 7.18 19.57 2.20
CA LYS A 10 6.65 20.82 2.78
C LYS A 10 5.12 20.88 2.75
N MET A 11 4.49 20.38 1.67
CA MET A 11 3.03 20.32 1.58
C MET A 11 2.44 19.40 2.66
N LYS A 12 3.03 18.22 2.87
CA LYS A 12 2.62 17.30 3.93
C LYS A 12 2.74 17.97 5.30
N GLU A 13 3.88 18.58 5.62
CA GLU A 13 4.07 19.27 6.90
C GLU A 13 3.03 20.37 7.15
N TYR A 14 2.65 21.11 6.10
CA TYR A 14 1.60 22.12 6.19
C TYR A 14 0.23 21.51 6.49
N LEU A 15 -0.16 20.45 5.76
CA LEU A 15 -1.45 19.77 5.95
C LEU A 15 -1.57 19.10 7.33
N MET A 16 -0.47 18.58 7.88
CA MET A 16 -0.45 17.97 9.22
C MET A 16 -0.71 18.94 10.37
N LYS A 17 -0.78 20.26 10.12
CA LYS A 17 -1.21 21.26 11.10
C LYS A 17 -2.72 21.31 11.29
N ASP A 18 -3.48 20.79 10.32
CA ASP A 18 -4.93 20.64 10.43
C ASP A 18 -5.24 19.35 11.20
N GLU A 19 -5.92 19.46 12.33
CA GLU A 19 -6.17 18.32 13.23
C GLU A 19 -7.12 17.29 12.62
N GLU A 20 -8.07 17.70 11.77
CA GLU A 20 -8.98 16.77 11.08
C GLU A 20 -8.20 15.95 10.04
N PHE A 21 -7.37 16.62 9.23
CA PHE A 21 -6.48 15.96 8.28
C PHE A 21 -5.52 15.00 8.99
N LYS A 22 -4.87 15.45 10.05
CA LYS A 22 -3.92 14.65 10.82
C LYS A 22 -4.58 13.41 11.42
N ALA A 23 -5.78 13.55 11.99
CA ALA A 23 -6.51 12.42 12.55
C ALA A 23 -6.85 11.36 11.49
N GLU A 24 -7.36 11.75 10.33
CA GLU A 24 -7.65 10.81 9.23
C GLU A 24 -6.37 10.24 8.60
N TYR A 25 -5.29 11.03 8.51
CA TYR A 25 -3.98 10.56 8.06
C TYR A 25 -3.44 9.44 8.95
N GLU A 26 -3.39 9.65 10.26
CA GLU A 26 -2.91 8.66 11.23
C GLU A 26 -3.80 7.42 11.27
N LYS A 27 -5.12 7.59 11.12
CA LYS A 27 -6.07 6.47 11.03
C LYS A 27 -5.84 5.60 9.79
N LEU A 28 -5.46 6.18 8.66
CA LEU A 28 -5.15 5.44 7.43
C LEU A 28 -3.73 4.87 7.41
N LYS A 29 -2.80 5.45 8.18
CA LYS A 29 -1.37 5.09 8.18
C LYS A 29 -1.12 3.58 8.32
N PRO A 30 -1.72 2.83 9.27
CA PRO A 30 -1.49 1.39 9.38
C PRO A 30 -1.83 0.60 8.10
N ARG A 31 -2.88 1.01 7.38
CA ARG A 31 -3.28 0.36 6.13
C ARG A 31 -2.22 0.57 5.05
N TYR A 32 -1.76 1.80 4.87
CA TYR A 32 -0.77 2.12 3.87
C TYR A 32 0.61 1.54 4.21
N ASP A 33 0.97 1.46 5.50
CA ASP A 33 2.20 0.82 5.94
C ASP A 33 2.23 -0.68 5.54
N ILE A 34 1.09 -1.39 5.64
CA ILE A 34 0.97 -2.79 5.19
C ILE A 34 1.05 -2.90 3.66
N ILE A 35 0.35 -2.03 2.95
CA ILE A 35 0.35 -2.01 1.48
C ILE A 35 1.78 -1.77 0.96
N SER A 36 2.49 -0.79 1.52
CA SER A 36 3.88 -0.50 1.17
C SER A 36 4.80 -1.70 1.37
N GLN A 37 4.71 -2.38 2.52
CA GLN A 37 5.50 -3.59 2.79
C GLN A 37 5.23 -4.71 1.77
N ILE A 38 3.98 -4.91 1.36
CA ILE A 38 3.65 -5.92 0.35
C ILE A 38 4.16 -5.53 -1.03
N ILE A 39 4.06 -4.25 -1.42
CA ILE A 39 4.61 -3.75 -2.69
C ILE A 39 6.13 -3.92 -2.73
N GLU A 40 6.81 -3.57 -1.66
CA GLU A 40 8.26 -3.72 -1.51
C GLU A 40 8.66 -5.19 -1.61
N ALA A 41 8.04 -6.07 -0.82
CA ALA A 41 8.29 -7.50 -0.89
C ALA A 41 8.03 -8.07 -2.30
N ARG A 42 6.98 -7.62 -2.99
CA ARG A 42 6.69 -8.03 -4.37
C ARG A 42 7.80 -7.58 -5.33
N ALA A 43 8.28 -6.34 -5.18
CA ALA A 43 9.35 -5.78 -6.00
C ALA A 43 10.69 -6.48 -5.74
N ASP A 44 11.01 -6.78 -4.48
CA ASP A 44 12.24 -7.48 -4.08
C ASP A 44 12.30 -8.91 -4.63
N ASN A 45 11.13 -9.56 -4.75
CA ASN A 45 11.00 -10.88 -5.39
C ASN A 45 10.88 -10.80 -6.93
N ASN A 46 10.94 -9.61 -7.53
CA ASN A 46 10.83 -9.38 -8.98
C ASN A 46 9.56 -9.97 -9.62
N ILE A 47 8.45 -10.05 -8.89
CA ILE A 47 7.19 -10.57 -9.42
C ILE A 47 6.21 -9.45 -9.77
N THR A 48 5.38 -9.71 -10.79
CA THR A 48 4.33 -8.76 -11.21
C THR A 48 3.09 -8.86 -10.33
N GLN A 49 2.20 -7.87 -10.39
CA GLN A 49 0.87 -7.98 -9.76
C GLN A 49 0.07 -9.19 -10.29
N GLY A 50 0.28 -9.59 -11.55
CA GLY A 50 -0.36 -10.77 -12.14
C GLY A 50 0.19 -12.06 -11.55
N GLU A 51 1.50 -12.13 -11.36
CA GLU A 51 2.17 -13.28 -10.73
C GLU A 51 1.73 -13.45 -9.28
N LEU A 52 1.73 -12.36 -8.50
CA LEU A 52 1.18 -12.39 -7.13
C LEU A 52 -0.28 -12.85 -7.12
N ALA A 53 -1.08 -12.43 -8.10
CA ALA A 53 -2.47 -12.87 -8.21
C ALA A 53 -2.59 -14.38 -8.47
N LEU A 54 -1.72 -14.96 -9.31
CA LEU A 54 -1.65 -16.39 -9.56
C LEU A 54 -1.29 -17.16 -8.27
N ARG A 55 -0.22 -16.75 -7.58
CA ARG A 55 0.24 -17.39 -6.33
C ARG A 55 -0.80 -17.32 -5.21
N THR A 56 -1.54 -16.22 -5.15
CA THR A 56 -2.62 -16.02 -4.17
C THR A 56 -3.97 -16.53 -4.66
N GLY A 57 -4.10 -17.13 -5.84
CA GLY A 57 -5.38 -17.59 -6.37
C GLY A 57 -6.47 -16.51 -6.36
N THR A 58 -6.16 -15.32 -6.89
CA THR A 58 -7.08 -14.18 -7.03
C THR A 58 -6.90 -13.52 -8.39
N GLN A 59 -7.68 -12.47 -8.68
CA GLN A 59 -7.54 -11.72 -9.93
C GLN A 59 -6.50 -10.60 -9.79
N LYS A 60 -5.76 -10.29 -10.87
CA LYS A 60 -4.84 -9.15 -10.92
C LYS A 60 -5.52 -7.83 -10.52
N SER A 61 -6.80 -7.65 -10.86
CA SER A 61 -7.62 -6.49 -10.46
C SER A 61 -7.81 -6.39 -8.95
N ASN A 62 -7.80 -7.49 -8.21
CA ASN A 62 -7.86 -7.49 -6.75
C ASN A 62 -6.54 -7.04 -6.15
N ILE A 63 -5.40 -7.54 -6.66
CA ILE A 63 -4.07 -7.08 -6.27
C ILE A 63 -3.89 -5.59 -6.58
N SER A 64 -4.30 -5.14 -7.76
CA SER A 64 -4.24 -3.73 -8.16
C SER A 64 -5.06 -2.81 -7.24
N ARG A 65 -6.29 -3.20 -6.91
CA ARG A 65 -7.13 -2.46 -5.95
C ARG A 65 -6.55 -2.45 -4.54
N PHE A 66 -5.90 -3.54 -4.14
CA PHE A 66 -5.22 -3.64 -2.86
C PHE A 66 -4.00 -2.70 -2.80
N GLU A 67 -3.10 -2.78 -3.79
CA GLU A 67 -1.88 -1.97 -3.83
C GLU A 67 -2.14 -0.47 -4.01
N SER A 68 -3.28 -0.10 -4.61
CA SER A 68 -3.72 1.29 -4.70
C SER A 68 -4.40 1.80 -3.41
N GLY A 69 -4.73 0.91 -2.47
CA GLY A 69 -5.48 1.25 -1.26
C GLY A 69 -6.93 1.62 -1.51
N SER A 70 -7.52 1.21 -2.64
CA SER A 70 -8.86 1.63 -3.06
C SER A 70 -9.99 0.98 -2.25
N TYR A 71 -9.68 0.02 -1.37
CA TYR A 71 -10.63 -0.63 -0.49
C TYR A 71 -9.97 -1.12 0.80
N ASN A 72 -10.80 -1.51 1.78
CA ASN A 72 -10.33 -2.14 3.01
C ASN A 72 -10.23 -3.67 2.81
N PRO A 73 -9.03 -4.26 2.69
CA PRO A 73 -8.89 -5.70 2.53
C PRO A 73 -9.34 -6.45 3.79
N SER A 74 -9.86 -7.67 3.61
CA SER A 74 -10.10 -8.56 4.74
C SER A 74 -8.78 -9.09 5.30
N LEU A 75 -8.79 -9.49 6.58
CA LEU A 75 -7.65 -10.15 7.20
C LEU A 75 -7.27 -11.44 6.46
N ASP A 76 -8.26 -12.23 6.04
CA ASP A 76 -8.04 -13.46 5.26
C ASP A 76 -7.30 -13.19 3.95
N PHE A 77 -7.58 -12.07 3.29
CA PHE A 77 -6.88 -11.68 2.07
C PHE A 77 -5.42 -11.33 2.34
N LEU A 78 -5.14 -10.62 3.44
CA LEU A 78 -3.78 -10.31 3.87
C LEU A 78 -2.99 -11.58 4.22
N ILE A 79 -3.62 -12.51 4.94
CA ILE A 79 -3.05 -13.83 5.25
C ILE A 79 -2.72 -14.59 3.96
N LYS A 80 -3.64 -14.58 2.98
CA LYS A 80 -3.43 -15.23 1.68
C LYS A 80 -2.23 -14.67 0.92
N ILE A 81 -2.06 -13.34 0.93
CA ILE A 81 -0.88 -12.68 0.35
C ILE A 81 0.40 -13.09 1.09
N ALA A 82 0.39 -13.06 2.42
CA ALA A 82 1.56 -13.44 3.23
C ALA A 82 2.00 -14.90 3.01
N HIS A 83 1.07 -15.78 2.67
CA HIS A 83 1.34 -17.18 2.35
C HIS A 83 1.64 -17.46 0.87
N SER A 84 1.63 -16.43 0.01
CA SER A 84 2.08 -16.59 -1.38
C SER A 84 3.59 -16.80 -1.42
N LYS A 85 4.00 -18.05 -1.17
CA LYS A 85 5.37 -18.49 -1.38
C LYS A 85 5.63 -18.67 -2.88
N ASP A 86 6.92 -18.67 -3.23
CA ASP A 86 7.42 -19.07 -4.55
C ASP A 86 6.86 -20.40 -5.05
#